data_AF-A0A3D0CZH2-F1
#
_entry.id   AF-A0A3D0CZH2-F1
#
_cell.length_a   1.000
_cell.length_b   1.000
_cell.length_c   1.000
_cell.angle_alpha   90.00
_cell.angle_beta   90.00
_cell.angle_gamma   90.00
#
_symmetry.space_group_name_H-M   'P 1'
#
loop_
_entity.id
_entity.type
_entity.pdbx_description
1 polymer ?
#
loop_
_entity_poly.entity_id
_entity_poly.type
_entity_poly.pdbx_seq_one_letter_code
_entity_poly.pdbx_strand_id
1 'polypeptide(L)'
;MILDREKPIIGMVHLKPLPGTPDFTGDFEAVLARAVEDAQALEAGGVDGALVQNRWDRAIPKQHAGAETIVAMTRIAQAIRRAVHVAVGVHVLRNDVVASLAIAALCGGSFVRAAALTGASWTSQGIVEPNTIEILHERRRIGAGQVMLLADIWSMHYHPIVPVAPGQLAADARAAGAAGVVI
;
A
#
# COMPACT_ATOMS: atom_id res chain seq x y z
N MET A 1 7.46 6.87 15.48
CA MET A 1 6.61 6.79 14.27
C MET A 1 7.50 6.81 13.04
N ILE A 2 7.04 6.27 11.90
CA ILE A 2 7.86 6.20 10.67
C ILE A 2 8.35 7.59 10.21
N LEU A 3 7.62 8.66 10.56
CA LEU A 3 7.96 10.05 10.25
C LEU A 3 8.84 10.74 11.32
N ASP A 4 9.34 10.03 12.33
CA ASP A 4 10.34 10.59 13.26
C ASP A 4 11.73 10.69 12.59
N ARG A 5 11.88 10.05 11.43
CA ARG A 5 13.02 10.19 10.51
C ARG A 5 12.63 11.11 9.38
N GLU A 6 13.53 12.00 8.97
CA GLU A 6 13.31 12.89 7.81
C GLU A 6 13.18 12.09 6.50
N LYS A 7 13.87 10.94 6.39
CA LYS A 7 13.88 10.06 5.21
C LYS A 7 13.82 8.59 5.64
N PRO A 8 12.64 8.07 6.03
CA PRO A 8 12.51 6.69 6.45
C PRO A 8 12.71 5.73 5.27
N ILE A 9 13.34 4.59 5.54
CA ILE A 9 13.52 3.50 4.58
C ILE A 9 12.39 2.48 4.77
N ILE A 10 11.61 2.25 3.72
CA ILE A 10 10.51 1.29 3.72
C ILE A 10 10.88 0.10 2.84
N GLY A 11 11.01 -1.08 3.46
CA GLY A 11 11.22 -2.34 2.75
C GLY A 11 9.93 -2.86 2.13
N MET A 12 10.01 -3.39 0.90
CA MET A 12 8.84 -3.95 0.21
C MET A 12 8.72 -5.45 0.49
N VAL A 13 7.56 -5.87 1.03
CA VAL A 13 7.17 -7.29 1.12
C VAL A 13 6.24 -7.58 -0.05
N HIS A 14 6.83 -8.03 -1.16
CA HIS A 14 6.08 -8.40 -2.35
C HIS A 14 5.51 -9.82 -2.22
N LEU A 15 4.20 -9.92 -2.11
CA LEU A 15 3.52 -11.19 -1.94
C LEU A 15 3.55 -12.01 -3.21
N LYS A 16 3.72 -13.33 -3.06
CA LYS A 16 3.39 -14.31 -4.09
C LYS A 16 1.90 -14.21 -4.45
N PRO A 17 1.48 -14.73 -5.62
CA PRO A 17 0.10 -14.66 -6.06
C PRO A 17 -0.90 -15.10 -5.00
N LEU A 18 -1.96 -14.32 -4.80
CA LEU A 18 -2.99 -14.56 -3.79
C LEU A 18 -4.21 -15.32 -4.35
N PRO A 19 -5.04 -15.94 -3.49
CA PRO A 19 -6.35 -16.46 -3.90
C PRO A 19 -7.13 -15.43 -4.72
N GLY A 20 -7.80 -15.90 -5.78
CA GLY A 20 -8.51 -15.05 -6.74
C GLY A 20 -7.68 -14.66 -7.97
N THR A 21 -6.39 -14.99 -8.01
CA THR A 21 -5.53 -14.71 -9.16
C THR A 21 -5.21 -15.96 -9.98
N PRO A 22 -4.92 -15.83 -11.29
CA PRO A 22 -4.62 -16.98 -12.15
C PRO A 22 -3.37 -17.75 -11.74
N ASP A 23 -2.39 -17.08 -11.11
CA ASP A 23 -1.08 -17.66 -10.79
C ASP A 23 -1.02 -18.24 -9.36
N PHE A 24 -2.13 -18.24 -8.62
CA PHE A 24 -2.19 -18.82 -7.28
C PHE A 24 -2.14 -20.35 -7.33
N THR A 25 -1.18 -20.94 -6.63
CA THR A 25 -0.92 -22.39 -6.68
C THR A 25 -1.69 -23.20 -5.63
N GLY A 26 -2.56 -22.56 -4.84
CA GLY A 26 -3.40 -23.23 -3.84
C GLY A 26 -2.83 -23.27 -2.42
N ASP A 27 -1.55 -22.93 -2.21
CA ASP A 27 -0.92 -22.96 -0.89
C ASP A 27 -0.79 -21.55 -0.28
N PHE A 28 -1.86 -21.09 0.36
CA PHE A 28 -1.88 -19.78 1.00
C PHE A 28 -0.94 -19.70 2.22
N GLU A 29 -0.78 -20.80 2.97
CA GLU A 29 0.05 -20.79 4.17
C GLU A 29 1.54 -20.64 3.81
N ALA A 30 1.99 -21.21 2.70
CA ALA A 30 3.33 -20.96 2.18
C ALA A 30 3.54 -19.48 1.77
N VAL A 31 2.54 -18.84 1.16
CA VAL A 31 2.60 -17.40 0.83
C VAL A 31 2.71 -16.56 2.10
N LEU A 32 1.92 -16.88 3.12
CA LEU A 32 1.94 -16.18 4.41
C LEU A 32 3.28 -16.36 5.13
N ALA A 33 3.75 -17.60 5.26
CA ALA A 33 5.04 -17.90 5.91
C ALA A 33 6.18 -17.14 5.23
N ARG A 34 6.21 -17.15 3.90
CA ARG A 34 7.23 -16.42 3.14
C ARG A 34 7.17 -14.91 3.36
N ALA A 35 5.97 -14.33 3.40
CA ALA A 35 5.80 -12.90 3.63
C ALA A 35 6.28 -12.47 5.01
N VAL A 36 6.09 -13.33 6.04
CA VAL A 36 6.63 -13.12 7.38
C VAL A 36 8.15 -13.20 7.40
N GLU A 37 8.74 -14.22 6.75
CA GLU A 37 10.20 -14.36 6.62
C GLU A 37 10.83 -13.12 5.95
N ASP A 38 10.26 -12.67 4.83
CA ASP A 38 10.76 -11.50 4.11
C ASP A 38 10.65 -10.23 4.98
N ALA A 39 9.57 -10.06 5.76
CA ALA A 39 9.41 -8.93 6.67
C ALA A 39 10.44 -8.93 7.81
N GLN A 40 10.72 -10.09 8.41
CA GLN A 40 11.73 -10.24 9.45
C GLN A 40 13.14 -9.98 8.91
N ALA A 41 13.43 -10.44 7.69
CA ALA A 41 14.70 -10.16 7.02
C ALA A 41 14.89 -8.66 6.76
N LEU A 42 13.84 -7.95 6.34
CA LEU A 42 13.88 -6.49 6.17
C LEU A 42 14.14 -5.77 7.50
N GLU A 43 13.45 -6.16 8.58
CA GLU A 43 13.68 -5.61 9.91
C GLU A 43 15.12 -5.86 10.39
N ALA A 44 15.63 -7.07 10.22
CA ALA A 44 17.03 -7.39 10.55
C ALA A 44 18.04 -6.57 9.72
N GLY A 45 17.65 -6.17 8.51
CA GLY A 45 18.41 -5.25 7.65
C GLY A 45 18.32 -3.77 8.04
N GLY A 46 17.49 -3.41 9.03
CA GLY A 46 17.42 -2.06 9.60
C GLY A 46 16.48 -1.10 8.87
N VAL A 47 15.44 -1.59 8.17
CA VAL A 47 14.40 -0.70 7.62
C VAL A 47 13.60 -0.02 8.73
N ASP A 48 13.04 1.16 8.47
CA ASP A 48 12.14 1.87 9.40
C ASP A 48 10.69 1.35 9.31
N GLY A 49 10.34 0.69 8.20
CA GLY A 49 9.03 0.08 7.99
C GLY A 49 9.01 -0.98 6.89
N ALA A 50 7.95 -1.78 6.88
CA ALA A 50 7.68 -2.81 5.88
C ALA A 50 6.33 -2.54 5.20
N LEU A 51 6.30 -2.49 3.87
CA LEU A 51 5.08 -2.30 3.08
C LEU A 51 4.68 -3.61 2.40
N VAL A 52 3.53 -4.14 2.81
CA VAL A 52 2.94 -5.35 2.24
C VAL A 52 2.20 -5.02 0.95
N GLN A 53 2.54 -5.68 -0.15
CA GLN A 53 1.95 -5.42 -1.46
C GLN A 53 1.72 -6.70 -2.26
N ASN A 54 0.52 -6.88 -2.80
CA ASN A 54 0.16 -7.98 -3.72
C ASN A 54 0.61 -7.72 -5.17
N ARG A 55 1.90 -7.40 -5.34
CA ARG A 55 2.51 -6.93 -6.61
C ARG A 55 2.45 -7.95 -7.74
N TRP A 56 2.53 -9.23 -7.40
CA TRP A 56 2.65 -10.33 -8.36
C TRP A 56 1.30 -10.91 -8.79
N ASP A 57 0.20 -10.34 -8.31
CA ASP A 57 -1.13 -10.68 -8.79
C ASP A 57 -1.30 -10.16 -10.23
N ARG A 58 -1.42 -11.09 -11.19
CA ARG A 58 -1.68 -10.78 -12.60
C ARG A 58 -3.18 -10.90 -12.90
N ALA A 59 -3.65 -10.18 -13.92
CA ALA A 59 -5.06 -10.13 -14.33
C ALA A 59 -6.05 -9.74 -13.21
N ILE A 60 -5.64 -8.80 -12.35
CA ILE A 60 -6.45 -8.27 -11.26
C ILE A 60 -7.49 -7.23 -11.71
N PRO A 61 -8.56 -7.02 -10.92
CA PRO A 61 -9.47 -5.90 -11.11
C PRO A 61 -8.70 -4.56 -11.14
N LYS A 62 -9.19 -3.60 -11.93
CA LYS A 62 -8.52 -2.29 -12.08
C LYS A 62 -8.56 -1.43 -10.81
N GLN A 63 -9.65 -1.51 -10.05
CA GLN A 63 -9.93 -0.55 -8.97
C GLN A 63 -10.12 -1.21 -7.61
N HIS A 64 -10.97 -2.25 -7.52
CA HIS A 64 -11.36 -2.83 -6.23
C HIS A 64 -10.95 -4.28 -6.10
N ALA A 65 -10.28 -4.60 -5.00
CA ALA A 65 -9.92 -5.98 -4.66
C ALA A 65 -11.16 -6.83 -4.37
N GLY A 66 -11.11 -8.09 -4.81
CA GLY A 66 -12.10 -9.09 -4.40
C GLY A 66 -11.98 -9.42 -2.92
N ALA A 67 -13.06 -9.96 -2.35
CA ALA A 67 -13.11 -10.30 -0.93
C ALA A 67 -11.99 -11.28 -0.53
N GLU A 68 -11.68 -12.24 -1.40
CA GLU A 68 -10.59 -13.19 -1.23
C GLU A 68 -9.21 -12.52 -1.12
N THR A 69 -8.95 -11.50 -1.93
CA THR A 69 -7.70 -10.71 -1.86
C THR A 69 -7.65 -9.90 -0.57
N ILE A 70 -8.75 -9.27 -0.18
CA ILE A 70 -8.83 -8.49 1.07
C ILE A 70 -8.60 -9.38 2.29
N VAL A 71 -9.24 -10.55 2.35
CA VAL A 71 -9.07 -11.52 3.45
C VAL A 71 -7.63 -12.05 3.49
N ALA A 72 -7.05 -12.40 2.33
CA ALA A 72 -5.67 -12.85 2.22
C ALA A 72 -4.68 -11.78 2.72
N MET A 73 -4.80 -10.55 2.22
CA MET A 73 -3.98 -9.41 2.64
C MET A 73 -4.15 -9.11 4.13
N THR A 74 -5.36 -9.23 4.68
CA THR A 74 -5.64 -9.05 6.11
C THR A 74 -4.90 -10.07 6.96
N ARG A 75 -5.00 -11.37 6.61
CA ARG A 75 -4.29 -12.44 7.34
C ARG A 75 -2.77 -12.23 7.32
N ILE A 76 -2.22 -11.86 6.16
CA ILE A 76 -0.78 -11.63 6.00
C ILE A 76 -0.33 -10.39 6.77
N ALA A 77 -1.03 -9.26 6.64
CA ALA A 77 -0.70 -8.02 7.35
C ALA A 77 -0.74 -8.22 8.88
N GLN A 78 -1.74 -8.96 9.39
CA GLN A 78 -1.82 -9.28 10.81
C GLN A 78 -0.67 -10.19 11.27
N ALA A 79 -0.31 -11.20 10.47
CA ALA A 79 0.80 -12.10 10.79
C ALA A 79 2.14 -11.34 10.83
N ILE A 80 2.42 -10.52 9.82
CA ILE A 80 3.61 -9.66 9.76
C ILE A 80 3.65 -8.72 10.95
N ARG A 81 2.54 -8.04 11.27
CA ARG A 81 2.49 -7.11 12.40
C ARG A 81 2.84 -7.78 13.73
N ARG A 82 2.52 -9.06 13.92
CA ARG A 82 2.90 -9.81 15.13
C ARG A 82 4.37 -10.24 15.15
N ALA A 83 4.99 -10.36 13.97
CA ALA A 83 6.34 -10.90 13.80
C ALA A 83 7.45 -9.84 13.79
N VAL A 84 7.11 -8.55 13.59
CA VAL A 84 8.06 -7.44 13.51
C VAL A 84 7.67 -6.27 14.42
N HIS A 85 8.64 -5.44 14.77
CA HIS A 85 8.50 -4.23 15.58
C HIS A 85 8.52 -2.93 14.75
N VAL A 86 9.06 -2.96 13.53
CA VAL A 86 9.01 -1.83 12.58
C VAL A 86 7.58 -1.49 12.15
N ALA A 87 7.40 -0.28 11.59
CA ALA A 87 6.08 0.15 11.12
C ALA A 87 5.60 -0.71 9.94
N VAL A 88 4.37 -1.22 9.99
CA VAL A 88 3.79 -2.02 8.90
C VAL A 88 2.82 -1.16 8.10
N GLY A 89 2.95 -1.20 6.78
CA GLY A 89 2.02 -0.56 5.85
C GLY A 89 1.41 -1.53 4.86
N VAL A 90 0.34 -1.09 4.20
CA VAL A 90 -0.44 -1.91 3.25
C VAL A 90 -0.62 -1.16 1.94
N HIS A 91 -0.46 -1.88 0.82
CA HIS A 91 -0.78 -1.41 -0.53
C HIS A 91 -1.49 -2.53 -1.29
N VAL A 92 -2.79 -2.33 -1.51
CA VAL A 92 -3.66 -3.27 -2.24
C VAL A 92 -3.79 -2.85 -3.71
N LEU A 93 -3.60 -3.82 -4.60
CA LEU A 93 -3.67 -3.67 -6.05
C LEU A 93 -2.81 -2.49 -6.55
N ARG A 94 -3.27 -1.85 -7.63
CA ARG A 94 -2.65 -0.66 -8.19
C ARG A 94 -2.85 0.54 -7.27
N ASN A 95 -4.09 0.79 -6.84
CA ASN A 95 -4.43 1.97 -6.04
C ASN A 95 -5.73 1.79 -5.23
N ASP A 96 -6.01 0.59 -4.70
CA ASP A 96 -7.16 0.38 -3.82
C ASP A 96 -6.84 0.89 -2.41
N VAL A 97 -6.82 2.21 -2.27
CA VAL A 97 -6.43 2.90 -1.03
C VAL A 97 -7.47 2.66 0.06
N VAL A 98 -8.75 2.50 -0.28
CA VAL A 98 -9.83 2.21 0.69
C VAL A 98 -9.63 0.83 1.31
N ALA A 99 -9.39 -0.21 0.52
CA ALA A 99 -9.08 -1.53 1.05
C ALA A 99 -7.79 -1.52 1.87
N SER A 100 -6.76 -0.82 1.39
CA SER A 100 -5.49 -0.66 2.10
C SER A 100 -5.69 -0.02 3.49
N LEU A 101 -6.51 1.03 3.58
CA LEU A 101 -6.84 1.70 4.84
C LEU A 101 -7.57 0.77 5.81
N ALA A 102 -8.58 0.03 5.31
CA ALA A 102 -9.33 -0.91 6.12
C ALA A 102 -8.43 -1.99 6.73
N ILE A 103 -7.56 -2.59 5.90
CA ILE A 103 -6.63 -3.64 6.36
C ILE A 103 -5.63 -3.05 7.36
N ALA A 104 -5.01 -1.91 7.05
CA ALA A 104 -4.04 -1.29 7.95
C ALA A 104 -4.68 -0.93 9.30
N ALA A 105 -5.86 -0.31 9.30
CA ALA A 105 -6.53 0.09 10.53
C ALA A 105 -6.90 -1.11 11.42
N LEU A 106 -7.41 -2.19 10.83
CA LEU A 106 -7.86 -3.37 11.58
C LEU A 106 -6.73 -4.33 11.97
N CYS A 107 -5.60 -4.29 11.27
CA CYS A 107 -4.43 -5.14 11.56
C CYS A 107 -3.38 -4.45 12.44
N GLY A 108 -3.57 -3.19 12.83
CA GLY A 108 -2.56 -2.41 13.58
C GLY A 108 -1.40 -1.92 12.73
N GLY A 109 -1.63 -1.75 11.42
CA GLY A 109 -0.73 -1.06 10.50
C GLY A 109 -0.70 0.45 10.76
N SER A 110 0.38 1.09 10.31
CA SER A 110 0.68 2.50 10.58
C SER A 110 0.49 3.40 9.36
N PHE A 111 0.56 2.85 8.14
CA PHE A 111 0.47 3.63 6.92
C PHE A 111 -0.09 2.83 5.75
N VAL A 112 -0.48 3.54 4.70
CA VAL A 112 -0.81 2.98 3.39
C VAL A 112 -0.11 3.77 2.31
N ARG A 113 0.19 3.11 1.20
CA ARG A 113 0.74 3.76 0.01
C ARG A 113 -0.37 3.98 -1.01
N ALA A 114 -0.57 5.24 -1.38
CA ALA A 114 -1.43 5.64 -2.48
C ALA A 114 -0.55 5.90 -3.70
N ALA A 115 -0.61 5.01 -4.68
CA ALA A 115 0.14 5.17 -5.92
C ALA A 115 -0.36 6.35 -6.77
N ALA A 116 -1.61 6.74 -6.58
CA ALA A 116 -2.14 8.04 -6.93
C ALA A 116 -3.04 8.51 -5.78
N LEU A 117 -2.77 9.70 -5.24
CA LEU A 117 -3.68 10.39 -4.31
C LEU A 117 -4.35 11.59 -4.97
N THR A 118 -3.67 12.20 -5.94
CA THR A 118 -4.10 13.38 -6.70
C THR A 118 -3.71 13.20 -8.16
N GLY A 119 -4.56 13.69 -9.06
CA GLY A 119 -4.31 13.63 -10.50
C GLY A 119 -4.44 12.21 -11.08
N ALA A 120 -4.73 12.14 -12.38
CA ALA A 120 -4.79 10.88 -13.09
C ALA A 120 -3.39 10.46 -13.56
N SER A 121 -3.05 9.19 -13.38
CA SER A 121 -1.76 8.62 -13.78
C SER A 121 -1.93 7.49 -14.78
N TRP A 122 -1.10 7.50 -15.81
CA TRP A 122 -0.98 6.41 -16.77
C TRP A 122 -0.07 5.32 -16.23
N THR A 123 -0.49 4.05 -16.39
CA THR A 123 0.27 2.87 -15.97
C THR A 123 0.16 1.76 -17.02
N SER A 124 0.94 0.69 -16.86
CA SER A 124 0.83 -0.51 -17.71
C SER A 124 -0.51 -1.25 -17.57
N GLN A 125 -1.31 -0.95 -16.54
CA GLN A 125 -2.64 -1.52 -16.31
C GLN A 125 -3.77 -0.56 -16.70
N GLY A 126 -3.42 0.58 -17.32
CA GLY A 126 -4.34 1.65 -17.71
C GLY A 126 -4.24 2.87 -16.82
N ILE A 127 -5.27 3.72 -16.91
CA ILE A 127 -5.36 4.98 -16.17
C ILE A 127 -5.82 4.69 -14.74
N VAL A 128 -5.15 5.33 -13.77
CA VAL A 128 -5.50 5.36 -12.35
C VAL A 128 -6.03 6.73 -12.02
N GLU A 129 -7.29 6.80 -11.59
CA GLU A 129 -7.97 8.03 -11.18
C GLU A 129 -8.30 7.92 -9.69
N PRO A 130 -7.62 8.67 -8.81
CA PRO A 130 -7.88 8.61 -7.39
C PRO A 130 -9.17 9.36 -7.03
N ASN A 131 -9.99 8.75 -6.16
CA ASN A 131 -11.13 9.42 -5.53
C ASN A 131 -10.75 9.86 -4.11
N THR A 132 -10.06 10.99 -3.99
CA THR A 132 -9.56 11.49 -2.70
C THR A 132 -10.66 11.71 -1.68
N ILE A 133 -11.85 12.17 -2.11
CA ILE A 133 -13.00 12.40 -1.23
C ILE A 133 -13.45 11.08 -0.60
N GLU A 134 -13.60 10.02 -1.41
CA GLU A 134 -13.92 8.69 -0.93
C GLU A 134 -12.87 8.16 0.05
N ILE A 135 -11.58 8.30 -0.28
CA ILE A 135 -10.47 7.88 0.59
C ILE A 135 -10.56 8.56 1.96
N LEU A 136 -10.76 9.88 2.00
CA LEU A 136 -10.82 10.64 3.26
C LEU A 136 -12.11 10.37 4.04
N HIS A 137 -13.24 10.20 3.35
CA HIS A 137 -14.50 9.81 3.97
C HIS A 137 -14.40 8.43 4.61
N GLU A 138 -13.89 7.44 3.87
CA GLU A 138 -13.71 6.08 4.38
C GLU A 138 -12.72 6.05 5.55
N ARG A 139 -11.58 6.74 5.42
CA ARG A 139 -10.60 6.88 6.52
C ARG A 139 -11.25 7.41 7.80
N ARG A 140 -12.15 8.38 7.71
CA ARG A 140 -12.91 8.88 8.85
C ARG A 140 -13.95 7.87 9.33
N ARG A 141 -14.74 7.30 8.42
CA ARG A 141 -15.86 6.39 8.71
C ARG A 141 -15.41 5.16 9.49
N ILE A 142 -14.26 4.60 9.16
CA ILE A 142 -13.70 3.42 9.83
C ILE A 142 -12.78 3.75 11.01
N GLY A 143 -12.62 5.04 11.36
CA GLY A 143 -11.74 5.46 12.44
C GLY A 143 -10.25 5.25 12.18
N ALA A 144 -9.80 5.31 10.93
CA ALA A 144 -8.40 5.14 10.50
C ALA A 144 -7.61 6.47 10.49
N GLY A 145 -7.94 7.42 11.37
CA GLY A 145 -7.30 8.74 11.42
C GLY A 145 -5.78 8.66 11.71
N GLN A 146 -5.36 7.65 12.46
CA GLN A 146 -3.97 7.36 12.81
C GLN A 146 -3.17 6.70 11.67
N VAL A 147 -3.84 6.12 10.66
CA VAL A 147 -3.16 5.49 9.53
C VAL A 147 -2.72 6.58 8.56
N MET A 148 -1.41 6.67 8.34
CA MET A 148 -0.80 7.67 7.46
C MET A 148 -1.05 7.35 5.98
N LEU A 149 -1.39 8.37 5.20
CA LEU A 149 -1.45 8.29 3.74
C LEU A 149 -0.09 8.72 3.17
N LEU A 150 0.66 7.80 2.56
CA LEU A 150 1.89 8.11 1.84
C LEU A 150 1.59 8.13 0.34
N ALA A 151 1.82 9.25 -0.31
CA ALA A 151 1.47 9.44 -1.73
C ALA A 151 2.70 9.32 -2.63
N ASP A 152 2.60 8.53 -3.69
CA ASP A 152 3.62 8.54 -4.74
C ASP A 152 3.53 9.88 -5.49
N ILE A 153 4.67 10.55 -5.65
CA ILE A 153 4.80 11.76 -6.48
C ILE A 153 5.68 11.54 -7.70
N TRP A 154 6.45 10.45 -7.70
CA TRP A 154 7.25 10.01 -8.83
C TRP A 154 7.46 8.50 -8.77
N SER A 155 7.49 7.86 -9.93
CA SER A 155 7.78 6.44 -10.04
C SER A 155 8.07 6.08 -11.50
N MET A 156 8.89 5.04 -11.71
CA MET A 156 9.09 4.44 -13.03
C MET A 156 7.84 3.72 -13.59
N HIS A 157 6.79 3.55 -12.78
CA HIS A 157 5.58 2.82 -13.16
C HIS A 157 4.34 3.72 -13.32
N TYR A 158 4.45 5.01 -13.00
CA TYR A 158 3.34 5.95 -12.97
C TYR A 158 3.77 7.26 -13.59
N HIS A 159 3.04 7.67 -14.62
CA HIS A 159 3.28 8.94 -15.29
C HIS A 159 2.01 9.79 -15.18
N PRO A 160 2.08 10.99 -14.57
CA PRO A 160 0.98 11.94 -14.65
C PRO A 160 0.55 12.14 -16.10
N ILE A 161 -0.76 12.05 -16.38
CA ILE A 161 -1.27 12.21 -17.75
C ILE A 161 -0.94 13.61 -18.28
N VAL A 162 -1.05 14.61 -17.40
CA VAL A 162 -0.53 15.95 -17.65
C VAL A 162 0.79 16.09 -16.90
N PRO A 163 1.88 16.52 -17.54
CA PRO A 163 3.14 16.75 -16.84
C PRO A 163 2.96 17.77 -15.72
N VAL A 164 3.30 17.36 -14.50
CA VAL A 164 3.30 18.22 -13.30
C VAL A 164 4.67 18.10 -12.64
N ALA A 165 5.23 19.22 -12.19
CA ALA A 165 6.49 19.22 -11.48
C ALA A 165 6.35 18.41 -10.17
N PRO A 166 7.35 17.59 -9.77
CA PRO A 166 7.25 16.76 -8.55
C PRO A 166 6.92 17.57 -7.28
N GLY A 167 7.45 18.79 -7.17
CA GLY A 167 7.14 19.69 -6.05
C GLY A 167 5.67 20.12 -6.00
N GLN A 168 5.02 20.30 -7.17
CA GLN A 168 3.60 20.61 -7.23
C GLN A 168 2.75 19.38 -6.87
N LEU A 169 3.09 18.19 -7.36
CA LEU A 169 2.42 16.95 -6.94
C LEU A 169 2.54 16.70 -5.44
N ALA A 170 3.69 16.99 -4.84
CA ALA A 170 3.87 16.91 -3.40
C ALA A 170 2.98 17.90 -2.63
N ALA A 171 2.86 19.14 -3.13
CA ALA A 171 1.97 20.14 -2.54
C ALA A 171 0.49 19.71 -2.65
N ASP A 172 0.07 19.19 -3.80
CA ASP A 172 -1.28 18.70 -4.04
C ASP A 172 -1.60 17.50 -3.15
N ALA A 173 -0.68 16.53 -3.06
CA ALA A 173 -0.82 15.37 -2.19
C ALA A 173 -0.95 15.77 -0.71
N ARG A 174 -0.15 16.75 -0.26
CA ARG A 174 -0.26 17.30 1.10
C ARG A 174 -1.62 17.96 1.33
N ALA A 175 -2.10 18.77 0.38
CA ALA A 175 -3.43 19.38 0.46
C ALA A 175 -4.56 18.33 0.49
N ALA A 176 -4.35 17.21 -0.19
CA ALA A 176 -5.23 16.03 -0.19
C ALA A 176 -5.13 15.15 1.08
N GLY A 177 -4.30 15.53 2.06
CA GLY A 177 -4.19 14.84 3.35
C GLY A 177 -3.10 13.77 3.42
N ALA A 178 -2.15 13.75 2.49
CA ALA A 178 -0.94 12.95 2.62
C ALA A 178 -0.11 13.37 3.84
N ALA A 179 0.37 12.39 4.59
CA ALA A 179 1.30 12.59 5.70
C ALA A 179 2.76 12.63 5.23
N GLY A 180 3.04 12.09 4.05
CA GLY A 180 4.36 12.08 3.43
C GLY A 180 4.26 11.69 1.95
N VAL A 181 5.37 11.82 1.24
CA VAL A 181 5.47 11.46 -0.17
C VAL A 181 6.50 10.36 -0.38
N VAL A 182 6.28 9.51 -1.38
CA VAL A 182 7.18 8.45 -1.81
C VAL A 182 7.77 8.85 -3.16
N ILE A 183 9.09 8.68 -3.28
CA ILE A 183 9.91 9.04 -4.44
C ILE A 183 10.67 7.79 -4.89
#